data_AF-A0A7X8BA49-F1
#
_entry.id   AF-A0A7X8BA49-F1
#
_cell.length_a   1.000
_cell.length_b   1.000
_cell.length_c   1.000
_cell.angle_alpha   90.00
_cell.angle_beta   90.00
_cell.angle_gamma   90.00
#
_symmetry.space_group_name_H-M   'P 1'
#
loop_
_entity.id
_entity.type
_entity.pdbx_description
1 polymer ?
#
loop_
_entity_poly.entity_id
_entity_poly.type
_entity_poly.pdbx_seq_one_letter_code
_entity_poly.pdbx_strand_id
1 'polypeptide(L)'
;MVRISAWSDVVAPDGAVHDPARIAYLKAHLAAVLDAVDAGADVRGYCAWSLLDNFEWAHGYGKRFGLVHVDYDSQRRTPKDSARACAEVVAAHALEAG
;
A
#
# COMPACT_ATOMS: atom_id res chain seq x y z
N MET A 1 -18.36 -7.00 2.06
CA MET A 1 -17.42 -6.04 2.70
C MET A 1 -16.43 -5.60 1.65
N VAL A 2 -16.40 -4.31 1.30
CA VAL A 2 -15.43 -3.77 0.33
C VAL A 2 -14.04 -3.85 0.96
N ARG A 3 -13.13 -4.64 0.36
CA ARG A 3 -11.71 -4.70 0.73
C ARG A 3 -10.93 -3.88 -0.29
N ILE A 4 -11.02 -2.56 -0.22
CA ILE A 4 -10.12 -1.66 -0.93
C ILE A 4 -8.85 -1.55 -0.07
N SER A 5 -7.73 -2.17 -0.45
CA SER A 5 -6.39 -2.07 0.20
C SER A 5 -6.27 -2.15 1.74
N ALA A 6 -7.30 -2.59 2.47
CA ALA A 6 -7.36 -2.54 3.93
C ALA A 6 -7.38 -3.94 4.56
N TRP A 7 -6.36 -4.22 5.37
CA TRP A 7 -6.21 -5.46 6.15
C TRP A 7 -5.87 -5.13 7.60
N SER A 8 -6.03 -6.15 8.47
CA SER A 8 -5.58 -6.06 9.86
C SER A 8 -4.07 -6.18 9.89
N ASP A 9 -3.39 -5.05 10.00
CA ASP A 9 -1.94 -5.00 10.16
C ASP A 9 -1.56 -5.18 11.63
N VAL A 10 -0.51 -5.96 11.87
CA VAL A 10 0.08 -6.16 13.19
C VAL A 10 1.59 -5.95 13.09
N VAL A 11 2.18 -5.35 14.12
CA VAL A 11 3.64 -5.33 14.27
C VAL A 11 4.07 -6.69 14.79
N ALA A 12 4.83 -7.43 13.99
CA ALA A 12 5.35 -8.74 14.33
C ALA A 12 6.45 -8.65 15.41
N PRO A 13 6.85 -9.76 16.06
CA PRO A 13 7.88 -9.75 17.11
C PRO A 13 9.25 -9.21 16.67
N ASP A 14 9.55 -9.23 15.38
CA ASP A 14 10.76 -8.66 14.77
C ASP A 14 10.65 -7.13 14.52
N GLY A 15 9.51 -6.52 14.83
CA GLY A 15 9.24 -5.11 14.64
C GLY A 15 8.74 -4.74 13.23
N ALA A 16 8.58 -5.70 12.32
CA ALA A 16 8.09 -5.49 10.97
C ALA A 16 6.56 -5.58 10.87
N VAL A 17 5.99 -5.11 9.76
CA VAL A 17 4.57 -5.28 9.43
C VAL A 17 4.48 -5.97 8.07
N HIS A 18 4.17 -7.27 8.12
CA HIS A 18 4.05 -8.11 6.93
C HIS A 18 2.63 -8.01 6.35
N ASP A 19 2.50 -7.36 5.19
CA ASP A 19 1.22 -7.10 4.53
C ASP A 19 1.20 -7.60 3.07
N PRO A 20 1.42 -8.92 2.83
CA PRO A 20 1.55 -9.48 1.49
C PRO A 20 0.32 -9.25 0.61
N ALA A 21 -0.87 -9.19 1.21
CA ALA A 21 -2.10 -8.88 0.49
C ALA A 21 -2.12 -7.45 -0.07
N ARG A 22 -1.50 -6.49 0.64
CA ARG A 22 -1.35 -5.11 0.17
C ARG A 22 -0.31 -5.00 -0.95
N ILE A 23 0.79 -5.75 -0.86
CA ILE A 23 1.77 -5.87 -1.94
C ILE A 23 1.12 -6.41 -3.21
N ALA A 24 0.38 -7.52 -3.09
CA ALA A 24 -0.32 -8.13 -4.21
C ALA A 24 -1.34 -7.18 -4.83
N TYR A 25 -2.12 -6.48 -3.99
CA TYR A 25 -3.08 -5.48 -4.45
C TYR A 25 -2.40 -4.32 -5.20
N LEU A 26 -1.32 -3.75 -4.65
CA LEU A 26 -0.57 -2.67 -5.27
C LEU A 26 -0.04 -3.08 -6.66
N LYS A 27 0.64 -4.22 -6.74
CA LYS A 27 1.20 -4.73 -8.01
C LYS A 27 0.12 -5.01 -9.04
N ALA A 28 -0.99 -5.63 -8.63
CA ALA A 28 -2.11 -5.93 -9.54
C ALA A 28 -2.74 -4.65 -10.13
N HIS A 29 -2.90 -3.58 -9.33
CA HIS A 29 -3.47 -2.33 -9.83
C HIS A 29 -2.50 -1.54 -10.70
N LEU A 30 -1.20 -1.56 -10.37
CA LEU A 30 -0.19 -0.96 -11.25
C LEU A 30 -0.12 -1.69 -12.60
N ALA A 31 -0.20 -3.03 -12.61
CA ALA A 31 -0.26 -3.79 -13.86
C ALA A 31 -1.49 -3.41 -14.69
N ALA A 32 -2.67 -3.32 -14.08
CA ALA A 32 -3.88 -2.87 -14.79
C ALA A 32 -3.78 -1.42 -15.31
N VAL A 33 -3.05 -0.53 -14.61
CA VAL A 33 -2.77 0.83 -15.10
C VAL A 33 -1.85 0.78 -16.32
N LEU A 34 -0.82 -0.07 -16.32
CA LEU A 34 0.05 -0.26 -17.48
C LEU A 34 -0.72 -0.81 -18.67
N ASP A 35 -1.56 -1.83 -18.48
CA ASP A 35 -2.42 -2.37 -19.53
C ASP A 35 -3.33 -1.28 -20.14
N ALA A 36 -3.85 -0.37 -19.31
CA ALA A 36 -4.65 0.76 -19.79
C ALA A 36 -3.83 1.78 -20.59
N VAL A 37 -2.59 2.07 -20.17
CA VAL A 37 -1.66 2.94 -20.90
C VAL A 37 -1.32 2.33 -22.25
N ASP A 38 -1.03 1.03 -22.30
CA ASP A 38 -0.74 0.29 -23.53
C ASP A 38 -1.95 0.27 -24.49
N ALA A 39 -3.17 0.26 -23.93
CA ALA A 39 -4.42 0.41 -24.68
C ALA A 39 -4.71 1.85 -25.14
N GLY A 40 -3.84 2.82 -24.82
CA GLY A 40 -3.93 4.21 -25.27
C GLY A 40 -4.55 5.20 -24.29
N ALA A 41 -4.80 4.80 -23.04
CA ALA A 41 -5.26 5.74 -22.01
C ALA A 41 -4.13 6.68 -21.57
N ASP A 42 -4.43 7.98 -21.44
CA ASP A 42 -3.44 8.98 -21.03
C ASP A 42 -3.29 9.06 -19.49
N VAL A 43 -2.63 8.07 -18.88
CA VAL A 43 -2.34 8.05 -17.45
C VAL A 43 -0.92 8.53 -17.17
N ARG A 44 -0.78 9.58 -16.34
CA ARG A 44 0.51 10.25 -16.07
C ARG A 44 1.14 9.94 -14.72
N GLY A 45 0.43 9.21 -13.86
CA GLY A 45 0.92 8.88 -12.53
C GLY A 45 -0.06 8.05 -11.71
N TYR A 46 0.45 7.52 -10.61
CA TYR A 46 -0.31 6.71 -9.65
C TYR A 46 0.01 7.20 -8.23
N CYS A 47 -1.04 7.44 -7.43
CA CYS A 47 -0.91 7.82 -6.03
C CYS A 47 -1.46 6.70 -5.15
N ALA A 48 -0.60 6.05 -4.38
CA ALA A 48 -1.02 5.06 -3.40
C ALA A 48 -1.80 5.75 -2.26
N TRP A 49 -3.05 5.34 -2.07
CA TRP A 49 -3.80 5.65 -0.84
C TRP A 49 -3.46 4.60 0.22
N SER A 50 -2.74 4.94 1.28
CA SER A 50 -2.15 6.26 1.61
C SER A 50 -0.73 6.11 2.13
N LEU A 51 -0.05 7.22 2.42
CA LEU A 51 1.27 7.15 3.04
C LEU A 51 1.19 6.56 4.45
N LEU A 52 0.33 7.11 5.31
CA LEU A 52 0.21 6.75 6.72
C LEU A 52 -1.16 6.13 7.00
N ASP A 53 -1.19 5.14 7.90
CA ASP A 53 -2.43 4.80 8.59
C ASP A 53 -3.02 6.05 9.25
N ASN A 54 -4.32 6.27 9.04
CA ASN A 54 -5.01 7.50 9.41
C ASN A 54 -6.46 7.24 9.83
N PHE A 55 -7.19 8.33 10.12
CA PHE A 55 -8.61 8.28 10.47
C PHE A 55 -9.46 8.07 9.21
N GLU A 56 -10.04 6.88 9.07
CA GLU A 56 -10.85 6.51 7.90
C GLU A 56 -12.35 6.78 8.14
N TRP A 57 -12.69 8.06 8.33
CA TRP A 57 -14.08 8.55 8.33
C TRP A 57 -15.02 7.75 9.26
N ALA A 58 -16.11 7.19 8.73
CA ALA A 58 -17.08 6.40 9.47
C ALA A 58 -16.49 5.13 10.11
N HIS A 59 -15.30 4.69 9.68
CA HIS A 59 -14.59 3.54 10.25
C HIS A 59 -13.58 3.93 11.33
N GLY A 60 -13.38 5.23 11.57
CA GLY A 60 -12.37 5.73 12.48
C GLY A 60 -11.00 5.11 12.21
N TYR A 61 -10.31 4.68 13.27
CA TYR A 61 -8.98 4.06 13.16
C TYR A 61 -9.02 2.54 12.96
N GLY A 62 -10.20 1.95 12.75
CA GLY A 62 -10.36 0.50 12.60
C GLY A 62 -9.94 -0.06 11.24
N LYS A 63 -9.75 0.80 10.23
CA LYS A 63 -9.24 0.41 8.91
C LYS A 63 -7.88 1.06 8.66
N ARG A 64 -6.97 0.27 8.08
CA ARG A 64 -5.57 0.67 7.84
C ARG A 64 -5.23 0.53 6.37
N PHE A 65 -4.92 1.65 5.73
CA PHE A 65 -4.62 1.76 4.31
C PHE A 65 -3.17 2.18 4.04
N GLY A 66 -2.45 2.64 5.06
CA GLY A 66 -1.14 3.24 4.91
C GLY A 66 -0.12 2.25 4.40
N LEU A 67 0.86 2.72 3.64
CA LEU A 67 2.13 2.03 3.42
C LEU A 67 2.97 2.02 4.70
N VAL A 68 2.72 2.95 5.62
CA VAL A 68 3.38 3.06 6.93
C VAL A 68 2.35 2.81 8.03
N HIS A 69 2.65 1.84 8.89
CA HIS A 69 1.88 1.60 10.10
C HIS A 69 2.11 2.75 11.10
N VAL A 70 1.02 3.22 11.72
CA VAL A 70 1.07 4.20 12.81
C VAL A 70 0.49 3.56 14.06
N ASP A 71 1.32 3.50 15.09
CA ASP A 71 0.89 3.27 16.47
C ASP A 71 0.26 4.57 16.97
N TYR A 72 -1.06 4.58 17.21
CA TYR A 72 -1.78 5.83 17.47
C TYR A 72 -1.52 6.39 18.87
N ASP A 73 -1.14 5.56 19.83
CA ASP A 73 -0.85 5.99 21.20
C ASP A 73 0.53 6.64 21.29
N SER A 74 1.54 6.00 20.71
CA SER A 74 2.94 6.45 20.78
C SER A 74 3.40 7.27 19.58
N GLN A 75 2.60 7.32 18.51
CA GLN A 75 2.94 7.97 17.24
C GLN A 75 4.17 7.35 16.55
N ARG A 76 4.59 6.13 16.93
CA ARG A 76 5.67 5.41 16.24
C ARG A 76 5.24 5.04 14.82
N ARG A 77 6.13 5.28 13.84
CA ARG A 77 5.94 4.93 12.43
C ARG A 77 6.77 3.69 12.10
N THR A 78 6.14 2.70 11.49
CA THR A 78 6.78 1.47 11.03
C THR A 78 6.45 1.27 9.55
N PRO A 79 7.40 1.49 8.62
CA PRO A 79 7.19 1.15 7.21
C PRO A 79 6.82 -0.33 7.08
N LYS A 80 5.72 -0.61 6.38
CA LYS A 80 5.27 -1.98 6.10
C LYS A 80 6.07 -2.56 4.94
N ASP A 81 5.97 -3.86 4.71
CA ASP A 81 6.63 -4.48 3.55
C ASP A 81 6.12 -3.88 2.22
N SER A 82 4.85 -3.49 2.15
CA SER A 82 4.30 -2.74 1.00
C SER A 82 4.94 -1.38 0.76
N ALA A 83 5.46 -0.69 1.78
CA ALA A 83 6.24 0.54 1.56
C ALA A 83 7.55 0.23 0.84
N ARG A 84 8.21 -0.88 1.20
CA ARG A 84 9.45 -1.33 0.54
C ARG A 84 9.18 -1.74 -0.90
N ALA A 85 8.14 -2.55 -1.12
CA ALA A 85 7.74 -2.94 -2.46
C ALA A 85 7.36 -1.73 -3.35
N CYS A 86 6.67 -0.72 -2.80
CA CYS A 86 6.38 0.53 -3.50
C CYS A 86 7.67 1.28 -3.87
N ALA A 87 8.62 1.40 -2.93
CA ALA A 87 9.90 2.06 -3.16
C ALA A 87 10.74 1.35 -4.24
N GLU A 88 10.74 0.01 -4.25
CA GLU A 88 11.42 -0.80 -5.26
C GLU A 88 10.84 -0.55 -6.66
N VAL A 89 9.50 -0.56 -6.80
CA VAL A 89 8.83 -0.25 -8.08
C VAL A 89 9.17 1.16 -8.56
N VAL A 90 9.15 2.15 -7.66
CA VAL A 90 9.51 3.53 -8.00
C VAL A 90 10.97 3.65 -8.41
N ALA A 91 11.88 2.99 -7.69
CA ALA A 91 13.32 3.03 -7.97
C ALA A 91 13.68 2.32 -9.29
N ALA A 92 13.04 1.18 -9.58
CA ALA A 92 13.21 0.47 -10.84
C ALA A 92 12.49 1.16 -12.01
N HIS A 93 11.48 1.99 -11.71
CA HIS A 93 10.52 2.50 -12.68
C HIS A 93 9.88 1.36 -13.52
N ALA A 94 9.64 0.22 -12.87
CA ALA A 94 9.17 -1.00 -13.50
C ALA A 94 8.44 -1.90 -12.49
N LEU A 95 7.57 -2.78 -13.00
CA LEU A 95 7.06 -3.92 -12.23
C LEU A 95 7.92 -5.13 -12.56
N GLU A 96 8.69 -5.61 -11.58
CA GLU A 96 9.43 -6.88 -11.72
C GLU A 96 8.44 -8.03 -11.99
N ALA A 97 8.71 -8.83 -13.03
CA ALA A 97 7.99 -10.05 -13.30
C ALA A 97 8.32 -11.05 -12.18
N GLY A 98 7.30 -11.45 -11.41
CA GLY A 98 7.43 -12.48 -10.37
C GLY A 98 7.77 -13.85 -10.92
#